data_AF-A0A9J6EYL6-F1
#
_entry.id   AF-A0A9J6EYL6-F1
#
_cell.length_a   1.000
_cell.length_b   1.000
_cell.length_c   1.000
_cell.angle_alpha   90.00
_cell.angle_beta   90.00
_cell.angle_gamma   90.00
#
_symmetry.space_group_name_H-M   'P 1'
#
loop_
_entity.id
_entity.type
_entity.pdbx_description
1 polymer ?
#
loop_
_entity_poly.entity_id
_entity_poly.type
_entity_poly.pdbx_seq_one_letter_code
_entity_poly.pdbx_strand_id
1 'polypeptide(L)'
;MTETAGESRAFDSINLESWDIVVIVAYFVGVIAVGFWVGASLFASNIGSGHFVGLAGSGAATGIGIAGFELNAVFILMILGWFFVPVYVASGADLFAGAIFIKQALDWNLYVSVCVLLAIACIFTVAGGLSAVIWTDFVQTILIVVGAFVLMVLSFIRVGGYNKLMRDFAFAEPTNNSYVQFDLDNTVLAPRFPTTTTTCCAPHPTLSCPGPEWCLV
;
A
#
# COMPACT_ATOMS: atom_id res chain seq x y z
N MET A 1 29.07 -0.57 -48.91
CA MET A 1 28.59 -1.92 -48.48
C MET A 1 29.58 -2.62 -47.54
N THR A 2 30.49 -1.91 -46.87
CA THR A 2 31.60 -2.52 -46.08
C THR A 2 31.49 -2.35 -44.57
N GLU A 3 30.49 -1.63 -44.04
CA GLU A 3 30.35 -1.39 -42.59
C GLU A 3 29.59 -2.50 -41.84
N THR A 4 28.72 -3.28 -42.51
CA THR A 4 27.93 -4.33 -41.84
C THR A 4 28.73 -5.59 -41.50
N ALA A 5 29.94 -5.76 -42.04
CA ALA A 5 30.79 -6.92 -41.79
C ALA A 5 31.76 -6.77 -40.59
N GLY A 6 31.85 -5.58 -40.00
CA GLY A 6 32.65 -5.32 -38.79
C GLY A 6 31.88 -5.62 -37.50
N GLU A 7 30.61 -5.22 -37.45
CA GLU A 7 29.75 -5.38 -36.26
C GLU A 7 29.36 -6.85 -36.01
N SER A 8 29.09 -7.63 -37.06
CA SER A 8 28.84 -9.09 -36.90
C SER A 8 30.09 -9.86 -36.45
N ARG A 9 31.30 -9.43 -36.84
CA ARG A 9 32.55 -10.08 -36.41
C ARG A 9 32.95 -9.74 -34.97
N ALA A 10 32.47 -8.61 -34.46
CA ALA A 10 32.65 -8.25 -33.06
C ALA A 10 31.80 -9.13 -32.14
N PHE A 11 30.60 -9.52 -32.55
CA PHE A 11 29.74 -10.44 -31.79
C PHE A 11 30.23 -11.90 -31.87
N ASP A 12 30.69 -12.36 -33.04
CA ASP A 12 31.23 -13.72 -33.24
C ASP A 12 32.59 -13.97 -32.55
N SER A 13 33.32 -12.93 -32.17
CA SER A 13 34.59 -13.04 -31.43
C SER A 13 34.45 -12.98 -29.92
N ILE A 14 33.23 -12.74 -29.40
CA ILE A 14 32.91 -12.94 -27.99
C ILE A 14 32.78 -14.44 -27.78
N ASN A 15 33.90 -15.09 -27.43
CA ASN A 15 33.88 -16.45 -26.87
C ASN A 15 33.19 -16.39 -25.50
N LEU A 16 31.86 -16.39 -25.50
CA LEU A 16 31.06 -16.60 -24.29
C LEU A 16 31.34 -18.02 -23.80
N GLU A 17 32.17 -18.14 -22.77
CA GLU A 17 32.27 -19.41 -22.07
C GLU A 17 30.92 -19.72 -21.43
N SER A 18 30.62 -21.01 -21.24
CA SER A 18 29.41 -21.41 -20.52
C SER A 18 29.34 -20.76 -19.12
N TRP A 19 30.49 -20.39 -18.55
CA TRP A 19 30.61 -19.63 -17.30
C TRP A 19 30.09 -18.20 -17.39
N ASP A 20 30.27 -17.48 -18.50
CA ASP A 20 29.78 -16.11 -18.66
C ASP A 20 28.25 -16.06 -18.68
N ILE A 21 27.63 -17.03 -19.34
CA ILE A 21 26.16 -17.19 -19.36
C ILE A 21 25.64 -17.48 -17.95
N VAL A 22 26.32 -18.35 -17.20
CA VAL A 22 25.95 -18.66 -15.81
C VAL A 22 26.04 -17.43 -14.91
N VAL A 23 27.08 -16.61 -15.06
CA VAL A 23 27.23 -15.36 -14.29
C VAL A 23 26.12 -14.37 -14.62
N ILE A 24 25.79 -14.20 -15.90
CA ILE A 24 24.72 -13.30 -16.35
C ILE A 24 23.37 -13.76 -15.80
N VAL A 25 23.06 -15.06 -15.89
CA VAL A 25 21.81 -15.62 -15.37
C VAL A 25 21.75 -15.49 -13.85
N ALA A 26 22.84 -15.81 -13.13
CA ALA A 26 22.92 -15.67 -11.69
C ALA A 26 22.74 -14.21 -11.25
N TYR A 27 23.32 -13.28 -11.99
CA TYR A 27 23.13 -11.85 -11.76
C TYR A 27 21.67 -11.43 -11.94
N PHE A 28 21.02 -11.79 -13.06
CA PHE A 28 19.61 -11.46 -13.29
C PHE A 28 18.68 -12.09 -12.26
N VAL A 29 18.92 -13.35 -11.88
CA VAL A 29 18.16 -14.02 -10.81
C VAL A 29 18.37 -13.32 -9.47
N GLY A 30 19.59 -12.90 -9.15
CA GLY A 30 19.89 -12.13 -7.94
C GLY A 30 19.18 -10.78 -7.93
N VAL A 31 19.19 -10.05 -9.05
CA VAL A 31 18.50 -8.76 -9.20
C VAL A 31 16.98 -8.93 -9.07
N ILE A 32 16.39 -9.95 -9.69
CA ILE A 32 14.95 -10.23 -9.57
C ILE A 32 14.58 -10.63 -8.14
N ALA A 33 15.39 -11.47 -7.49
CA ALA A 33 15.15 -11.90 -6.12
C ALA A 33 15.19 -10.71 -5.14
N VAL A 34 16.22 -9.87 -5.22
CA VAL A 34 16.32 -8.65 -4.39
C VAL A 34 15.21 -7.67 -4.75
N GLY A 35 14.91 -7.49 -6.04
CA GLY A 35 13.86 -6.59 -6.52
C GLY A 35 12.47 -6.98 -6.01
N PHE A 36 12.15 -8.28 -5.93
CA PHE A 36 10.89 -8.76 -5.36
C PHE A 36 10.75 -8.37 -3.88
N TRP A 37 11.82 -8.58 -3.09
CA TRP A 37 11.82 -8.23 -1.66
C TRP A 37 11.75 -6.73 -1.43
N VAL A 38 12.48 -5.92 -2.22
CA VAL A 38 12.41 -4.46 -2.14
C VAL A 38 11.01 -3.96 -2.54
N GLY A 39 10.41 -4.53 -3.58
CA GLY A 39 9.04 -4.19 -3.99
C GLY A 39 8.00 -4.53 -2.92
N ALA A 40 8.13 -5.69 -2.26
CA ALA A 40 7.27 -6.09 -1.15
C ALA A 40 7.43 -5.15 0.06
N SER A 41 8.66 -4.77 0.40
CA SER A 41 8.95 -3.80 1.48
C SER A 41 8.37 -2.42 1.19
N LEU A 42 8.54 -1.90 -0.02
CA LEU A 42 7.96 -0.61 -0.43
C LEU A 42 6.44 -0.62 -0.35
N PHE A 43 5.81 -1.72 -0.76
CA PHE A 43 4.37 -1.90 -0.62
C PHE A 43 3.97 -1.92 0.85
N ALA A 44 4.63 -2.72 1.69
CA ALA A 44 4.34 -2.80 3.12
C ALA A 44 4.54 -1.46 3.84
N SER A 45 5.50 -0.64 3.39
CA SER A 45 5.76 0.71 3.91
C SER A 45 4.66 1.71 3.58
N ASN A 46 3.96 1.50 2.45
CA ASN A 46 2.84 2.35 2.04
C ASN A 46 1.52 1.99 2.75
N ILE A 47 1.40 0.78 3.31
CA ILE A 47 0.17 0.29 3.95
C ILE A 47 0.22 0.51 5.46
N GLY A 48 -0.34 1.64 5.91
CA GLY A 48 -0.53 1.95 7.32
C GLY A 48 -1.90 1.53 7.87
N SER A 49 -2.08 1.62 9.19
CA SER A 49 -3.37 1.36 9.85
C SER A 49 -4.50 2.26 9.35
N GLY A 50 -4.19 3.51 8.98
CA GLY A 50 -5.13 4.46 8.38
C GLY A 50 -5.55 4.08 6.95
N HIS A 51 -4.67 3.46 6.17
CA HIS A 51 -5.01 2.93 4.85
C HIS A 51 -5.98 1.77 4.98
N PHE A 52 -5.73 0.85 5.93
CA PHE A 52 -6.62 -0.28 6.18
C PHE A 52 -8.01 0.15 6.68
N VAL A 53 -8.07 1.00 7.73
CA VAL A 53 -9.35 1.47 8.29
C VAL A 53 -10.07 2.42 7.33
N GLY A 54 -9.33 3.29 6.65
CA GLY A 54 -9.87 4.24 5.68
C GLY A 54 -10.45 3.55 4.44
N LEU A 55 -9.73 2.59 3.86
CA LEU A 55 -10.25 1.80 2.73
C LEU A 55 -11.42 0.91 3.13
N ALA A 56 -11.39 0.31 4.33
CA ALA A 56 -12.52 -0.46 4.83
C ALA A 56 -13.77 0.43 5.02
N GLY A 57 -13.61 1.65 5.54
CA GLY A 57 -14.70 2.61 5.70
C GLY A 57 -15.25 3.12 4.36
N SER A 58 -14.38 3.50 3.43
CA SER A 58 -14.79 3.89 2.08
C SER A 58 -15.42 2.72 1.32
N GLY A 59 -14.91 1.50 1.48
CA GLY A 59 -15.49 0.29 0.90
C GLY A 59 -16.85 -0.06 1.49
N ALA A 60 -17.10 0.23 2.76
CA ALA A 60 -18.42 0.09 3.38
C ALA A 60 -19.43 1.10 2.82
N ALA A 61 -19.00 2.34 2.55
CA ALA A 61 -19.89 3.39 2.03
C ALA A 61 -20.11 3.33 0.51
N THR A 62 -19.07 2.97 -0.26
CA THR A 62 -19.05 3.05 -1.74
C THR A 62 -18.89 1.71 -2.44
N GLY A 63 -18.71 0.62 -1.69
CA GLY A 63 -18.56 -0.73 -2.23
C GLY A 63 -17.18 -0.99 -2.85
N ILE A 64 -17.13 -1.98 -3.75
CA ILE A 64 -15.89 -2.46 -4.39
C ILE A 64 -15.23 -1.45 -5.35
N GLY A 65 -15.92 -0.36 -5.70
CA GLY A 65 -15.40 0.68 -6.59
C GLY A 65 -14.10 1.33 -6.06
N ILE A 66 -13.90 1.33 -4.74
CA ILE A 66 -12.67 1.83 -4.11
C ILE A 66 -11.43 1.02 -4.52
N ALA A 67 -11.57 -0.28 -4.79
CA ALA A 67 -10.46 -1.12 -5.24
C ALA A 67 -9.91 -0.70 -6.61
N GLY A 68 -10.74 -0.05 -7.44
CA GLY A 68 -10.31 0.53 -8.71
C GLY A 68 -9.31 1.68 -8.52
N PHE A 69 -9.43 2.47 -7.46
CA PHE A 69 -8.46 3.55 -7.18
C PHE A 69 -7.08 2.98 -6.83
N GLU A 70 -7.03 1.91 -6.05
CA GLU A 70 -5.78 1.22 -5.68
C GLU A 70 -5.07 0.63 -6.92
N LEU A 71 -5.83 0.05 -7.87
CA LEU A 71 -5.27 -0.47 -9.11
C LEU A 71 -4.72 0.64 -10.03
N ASN A 72 -5.36 1.81 -10.04
CA ASN A 72 -4.86 2.97 -10.79
C ASN A 72 -3.59 3.55 -10.16
N ALA A 73 -3.45 3.47 -8.82
CA ALA A 73 -2.26 3.94 -8.12
C ALA A 73 -0.99 3.19 -8.56
N VAL A 74 -1.07 1.89 -8.87
CA VAL A 74 0.09 1.09 -9.34
C VAL A 74 0.72 1.70 -10.60
N PHE A 75 -0.09 2.16 -11.56
CA PHE A 75 0.42 2.77 -12.79
C PHE A 75 1.11 4.11 -12.53
N ILE A 76 0.54 4.93 -11.65
CA ILE A 76 1.12 6.23 -11.29
C ILE A 76 2.43 6.03 -10.52
N LEU A 77 2.47 5.06 -9.58
CA LEU A 77 3.66 4.75 -8.80
C LEU A 77 4.80 4.21 -9.67
N MET A 78 4.52 3.41 -10.70
CA MET A 78 5.54 2.97 -11.66
C MET A 78 6.18 4.15 -12.41
N ILE A 79 5.35 5.09 -12.89
CA ILE A 79 5.83 6.28 -13.61
C ILE A 79 6.62 7.20 -12.66
N LEU A 80 6.11 7.41 -11.44
CA LEU A 80 6.77 8.24 -10.43
C LEU A 80 8.11 7.63 -10.01
N GLY A 81 8.13 6.32 -9.74
CA GLY A 81 9.34 5.59 -9.34
C GLY A 81 10.44 5.68 -10.40
N TRP A 82 10.10 5.50 -11.67
CA TRP A 82 11.08 5.59 -12.76
C TRP A 82 11.76 6.96 -12.86
N PHE A 83 11.01 8.05 -12.66
CA PHE A 83 11.54 9.40 -12.80
C PHE A 83 12.20 9.93 -11.51
N PHE A 84 11.58 9.73 -10.36
CA PHE A 84 12.01 10.36 -9.11
C PHE A 84 13.10 9.57 -8.37
N VAL A 85 13.11 8.23 -8.44
CA VAL A 85 14.14 7.41 -7.78
C VAL A 85 15.57 7.81 -8.16
N PRO A 86 15.95 7.96 -9.45
CA PRO A 86 17.31 8.36 -9.80
C PRO A 86 17.65 9.78 -9.30
N VAL A 87 16.67 10.68 -9.25
CA VAL A 87 16.87 12.05 -8.73
C VAL A 87 17.07 12.05 -7.21
N TYR A 88 16.32 11.25 -6.47
CA TYR A 88 16.45 11.12 -5.02
C TYR A 88 17.80 10.53 -4.61
N VAL A 89 18.21 9.46 -5.29
CA VAL A 89 19.53 8.84 -5.04
C VAL A 89 20.67 9.80 -5.38
N ALA A 90 20.55 10.59 -6.45
CA ALA A 90 21.59 11.56 -6.83
C ALA A 90 21.65 12.80 -5.91
N SER A 91 20.51 13.24 -5.37
CA SER A 91 20.42 14.45 -4.53
C SER A 91 20.64 14.17 -3.04
N GLY A 92 20.55 12.91 -2.59
CA GLY A 92 20.64 12.56 -1.17
C GLY A 92 19.54 13.22 -0.32
N ALA A 93 18.38 13.52 -0.93
CA ALA A 93 17.33 14.31 -0.29
C ALA A 93 16.78 13.65 0.98
N ASP A 94 16.85 12.32 1.08
CA ASP A 94 16.41 11.56 2.27
C ASP A 94 17.22 11.95 3.52
N LEU A 95 18.53 12.10 3.40
CA LEU A 95 19.41 12.56 4.48
C LEU A 95 19.11 14.01 4.86
N PHE A 96 18.85 14.86 3.86
CA PHE A 96 18.54 16.27 4.07
C PHE A 96 17.19 16.47 4.77
N ALA A 97 16.16 15.73 4.34
CA ALA A 97 14.84 15.73 4.98
C ALA A 97 14.91 15.23 6.42
N GLY A 98 15.64 14.14 6.67
CA GLY A 98 15.88 13.62 8.02
C GLY A 98 16.59 14.63 8.93
N ALA A 99 17.59 15.33 8.40
CA ALA A 99 18.31 16.36 9.17
C ALA A 99 17.45 17.58 9.50
N ILE A 100 16.54 18.00 8.60
CA ILE A 100 15.59 19.09 8.87
C ILE A 100 14.62 18.72 9.98
N PHE A 101 14.13 17.48 9.99
CA PHE A 101 13.24 17.00 11.04
C PHE A 101 13.91 17.07 12.42
N ILE A 102 15.14 16.57 12.53
CA ILE A 102 15.94 16.63 13.77
C ILE A 102 16.21 18.08 14.18
N LYS A 103 16.54 18.95 13.24
CA LYS A 103 16.70 20.39 13.48
C LYS A 103 15.43 21.00 14.09
N GLN A 104 14.25 20.70 13.52
CA GLN A 104 12.98 21.25 14.01
C GLN A 104 12.59 20.69 15.38
N ALA A 105 12.96 19.45 15.67
CA ALA A 105 12.64 18.79 16.94
C ALA A 105 13.54 19.22 18.10
N LEU A 106 14.84 19.44 17.84
CA LEU A 106 15.86 19.70 18.87
C LEU A 106 16.40 21.14 18.85
N ASP A 107 15.96 21.97 17.90
CA ASP A 107 16.44 23.33 17.63
C ASP A 107 17.97 23.42 17.48
N TRP A 108 18.58 22.38 16.90
CA TRP A 108 20.02 22.28 16.70
C TRP A 108 20.45 22.80 15.33
N ASN A 109 21.74 23.15 15.21
CA ASN A 109 22.33 23.49 13.92
C ASN A 109 22.17 22.34 12.90
N LEU A 110 21.90 22.69 11.65
CA LEU A 110 21.67 21.71 10.57
C LEU A 110 22.87 20.78 10.38
N TYR A 111 24.10 21.31 10.49
CA TYR A 111 25.33 20.52 10.42
C TYR A 111 25.44 19.47 11.52
N VAL A 112 25.07 19.82 12.76
CA VAL A 112 25.09 18.87 13.90
C VAL A 112 24.04 17.78 13.68
N SER A 113 22.87 18.15 13.16
CA SER A 113 21.77 17.22 12.88
C SER A 113 22.16 16.18 11.82
N VAL A 114 22.81 16.60 10.73
CA VAL A 114 23.33 15.67 9.71
C VAL A 114 24.40 14.74 10.28
N CYS A 115 25.35 15.26 11.07
CA CYS A 115 26.39 14.45 11.69
C CYS A 115 25.82 13.38 12.63
N VAL A 116 24.82 13.73 13.43
CA VAL A 116 24.15 12.77 14.34
C VAL A 116 23.37 11.72 13.55
N LEU A 117 22.62 12.13 12.52
CA LEU A 117 21.88 11.21 11.65
C LEU A 117 22.83 10.20 10.96
N LEU A 118 23.96 10.69 10.42
CA LEU A 118 24.98 9.83 9.80
C LEU A 118 25.67 8.91 10.81
N ALA A 119 25.94 9.39 12.04
CA ALA A 119 26.53 8.56 13.07
C ALA A 119 25.61 7.39 13.45
N ILE A 120 24.32 7.68 13.65
CA ILE A 120 23.31 6.66 13.93
C ILE A 120 23.18 5.69 12.75
N ALA A 121 23.06 6.20 11.52
CA ALA A 121 22.98 5.37 10.31
C ALA A 121 24.21 4.47 10.12
N CYS A 122 25.43 4.98 10.40
CA CYS A 122 26.65 4.19 10.35
C CYS A 122 26.67 3.08 11.41
N ILE A 123 26.27 3.40 12.65
CA ILE A 123 26.19 2.39 13.72
C ILE A 123 25.21 1.28 13.33
N PHE A 124 24.03 1.63 12.82
CA PHE A 124 23.04 0.65 12.37
C PHE A 124 23.52 -0.16 11.15
N THR A 125 24.21 0.48 10.19
CA THR A 125 24.75 -0.20 9.02
C THR A 125 25.86 -1.19 9.39
N VAL A 126 26.74 -0.85 10.33
CA VAL A 126 27.82 -1.73 10.80
C VAL A 126 27.27 -2.87 11.66
N ALA A 127 26.27 -2.59 12.49
CA ALA A 127 25.69 -3.59 13.38
C ALA A 127 24.78 -4.61 12.65
N GLY A 128 24.05 -4.18 11.61
CA GLY A 128 23.02 -5.00 10.97
C GLY A 128 23.19 -5.28 9.48
N GLY A 129 24.02 -4.49 8.77
CA GLY A 129 24.11 -4.51 7.31
C GLY A 129 22.75 -4.24 6.61
N LEU A 130 22.71 -4.49 5.29
CA LEU A 130 21.46 -4.42 4.51
C LEU A 130 20.41 -5.45 5.01
N SER A 131 20.87 -6.54 5.62
CA SER A 131 20.02 -7.64 6.05
C SER A 131 19.10 -7.28 7.23
N ALA A 132 19.54 -6.39 8.14
CA ALA A 132 18.72 -6.00 9.28
C ALA A 132 17.45 -5.23 8.85
N VAL A 133 17.59 -4.36 7.85
CA VAL A 133 16.46 -3.59 7.28
C VAL A 133 15.49 -4.53 6.55
N ILE A 134 16.02 -5.46 5.74
CA ILE A 134 15.19 -6.46 5.05
C ILE A 134 14.41 -7.32 6.05
N TRP A 135 15.02 -7.66 7.20
CA TRP A 135 14.35 -8.47 8.22
C TRP A 135 13.18 -7.74 8.88
N THR A 136 13.31 -6.45 9.18
CA THR A 136 12.20 -5.66 9.73
C THR A 136 11.07 -5.47 8.72
N ASP A 137 11.39 -5.25 7.45
CA ASP A 137 10.40 -5.08 6.39
C ASP A 137 9.63 -6.38 6.10
N PHE A 138 10.32 -7.52 6.22
CA PHE A 138 9.71 -8.85 6.11
C PHE A 138 8.66 -9.08 7.20
N VAL A 139 9.01 -8.75 8.46
CA VAL A 139 8.09 -8.86 9.59
C VAL A 139 6.88 -7.93 9.40
N GLN A 140 7.10 -6.70 8.91
CA GLN A 140 6.02 -5.75 8.60
C GLN A 140 5.08 -6.30 7.51
N THR A 141 5.63 -6.85 6.44
CA THR A 141 4.85 -7.44 5.34
C THR A 141 3.98 -8.60 5.84
N ILE A 142 4.54 -9.50 6.65
CA ILE A 142 3.80 -10.63 7.23
C ILE A 142 2.66 -10.12 8.11
N LEU A 143 2.93 -9.14 8.98
CA LEU A 143 1.94 -8.63 9.92
C LEU A 143 0.73 -8.02 9.19
N ILE A 144 0.96 -7.27 8.11
CA ILE A 144 -0.11 -6.67 7.29
C ILE A 144 -0.92 -7.75 6.55
N VAL A 145 -0.25 -8.72 5.92
CA VAL A 145 -0.92 -9.80 5.17
C VAL A 145 -1.78 -10.66 6.09
N VAL A 146 -1.24 -11.05 7.24
CA VAL A 146 -1.99 -11.82 8.25
C VAL A 146 -3.17 -11.02 8.78
N GLY A 147 -2.96 -9.74 9.11
CA GLY A 147 -4.03 -8.85 9.57
C GLY A 147 -5.18 -8.71 8.56
N ALA A 148 -4.85 -8.50 7.28
CA ALA A 148 -5.83 -8.41 6.21
C ALA A 148 -6.61 -9.72 6.03
N PHE A 149 -5.93 -10.87 6.08
CA PHE A 149 -6.57 -12.17 5.94
C PHE A 149 -7.51 -12.48 7.11
N VAL A 150 -7.07 -12.22 8.35
CA VAL A 150 -7.91 -12.41 9.55
C VAL A 150 -9.16 -11.54 9.49
N LEU A 151 -9.01 -10.26 9.15
CA LEU A 151 -10.13 -9.32 9.08
C LEU A 151 -11.09 -9.67 7.94
N MET A 152 -10.58 -10.13 6.80
CA MET A 152 -11.40 -10.68 5.72
C MET A 152 -12.25 -11.87 6.19
N VAL A 153 -11.65 -12.84 6.89
CA VAL A 153 -12.37 -14.03 7.38
C VAL A 153 -13.45 -13.65 8.40
N LEU A 154 -13.12 -12.80 9.37
CA LEU A 154 -14.11 -12.30 10.34
C LEU A 154 -15.27 -11.58 9.66
N SER A 155 -14.99 -10.80 8.61
CA SER A 155 -16.00 -10.09 7.83
C SER A 155 -16.94 -11.07 7.11
N PHE A 156 -16.41 -12.14 6.50
CA PHE A 156 -17.24 -13.17 5.86
C PHE A 156 -18.13 -13.91 6.85
N ILE A 157 -17.64 -14.19 8.06
CA ILE A 157 -18.44 -14.81 9.12
C ILE A 157 -19.58 -13.87 9.54
N ARG A 158 -19.32 -12.57 9.69
CA ARG A 158 -20.32 -11.59 10.11
C ARG A 158 -21.39 -11.33 9.04
N VAL A 159 -21.01 -11.33 7.76
CA VAL A 159 -21.93 -11.18 6.61
C VAL A 159 -22.77 -12.45 6.37
N GLY A 160 -22.38 -13.60 6.95
CA GLY A 160 -23.10 -14.86 6.81
C GLY A 160 -22.75 -15.62 5.52
N GLY A 161 -21.52 -15.46 5.04
CA GLY A 161 -20.94 -16.19 3.91
C GLY A 161 -21.02 -15.47 2.56
N TYR A 162 -20.30 -16.03 1.58
CA TYR A 162 -20.13 -15.45 0.24
C TYR A 162 -21.46 -15.24 -0.53
N ASN A 163 -22.39 -16.20 -0.42
CA ASN A 163 -23.67 -16.14 -1.12
C ASN A 163 -24.62 -15.06 -0.57
N LYS A 164 -24.50 -14.72 0.72
CA LYS A 164 -25.21 -13.57 1.31
C LYS A 164 -24.55 -12.27 0.89
N LEU A 165 -23.22 -12.19 1.00
CA LEU A 165 -22.45 -11.03 0.55
C LEU A 165 -22.78 -10.64 -0.89
N MET A 166 -22.78 -11.59 -1.83
CA MET A 166 -23.04 -11.29 -3.24
C MET A 166 -24.49 -10.87 -3.52
N ARG A 167 -25.46 -11.36 -2.74
CA ARG A 167 -26.86 -10.91 -2.88
C ARG A 167 -27.05 -9.53 -2.28
N ASP A 168 -26.60 -9.33 -1.04
CA ASP A 168 -26.80 -8.09 -0.31
C ASP A 168 -25.98 -6.94 -0.94
N PHE A 169 -24.82 -7.23 -1.54
CA PHE A 169 -24.03 -6.26 -2.28
C PHE A 169 -24.72 -5.73 -3.55
N ALA A 170 -25.53 -6.56 -4.23
CA ALA A 170 -26.26 -6.14 -5.44
C ALA A 170 -27.44 -5.21 -5.14
N PHE A 171 -27.94 -5.22 -3.90
CA PHE A 171 -29.04 -4.36 -3.43
C PHE A 171 -28.56 -3.21 -2.53
N ALA A 172 -27.25 -3.03 -2.37
CA ALA A 172 -26.69 -1.98 -1.53
C ALA A 172 -26.76 -0.63 -2.25
N GLU A 173 -27.66 0.25 -1.78
CA GLU A 173 -27.74 1.64 -2.22
C GLU A 173 -26.80 2.50 -1.35
N PRO A 174 -25.89 3.30 -1.94
CA PRO A 174 -25.01 4.18 -1.17
C PRO A 174 -25.85 5.24 -0.44
N THR A 175 -25.91 5.14 0.88
CA THR A 175 -26.65 6.08 1.72
C THR A 175 -25.93 7.43 1.78
N ASN A 176 -26.59 8.49 1.33
CA ASN A 176 -26.04 9.86 1.24
C ASN A 176 -25.75 10.52 2.61
N ASN A 177 -25.97 9.80 3.72
CA ASN A 177 -25.74 10.25 5.10
C ASN A 177 -24.44 9.69 5.71
N SER A 178 -23.59 9.02 4.93
CA SER A 178 -22.31 8.45 5.41
C SER A 178 -21.19 9.49 5.59
N TYR A 179 -21.42 10.74 5.23
CA TYR A 179 -20.54 11.86 5.56
C TYR A 179 -21.08 12.56 6.81
N VAL A 180 -20.22 12.85 7.79
CA VAL A 180 -20.55 13.82 8.83
C VAL A 180 -20.73 15.16 8.11
N GLN A 181 -21.97 15.51 7.77
CA GLN A 181 -22.28 16.83 7.25
C GLN A 181 -22.21 17.81 8.41
N PHE A 182 -21.20 18.67 8.37
CA PHE A 182 -21.16 19.86 9.20
C PHE A 182 -22.00 20.92 8.50
N ASP A 183 -23.11 21.32 9.12
CA ASP A 183 -23.89 22.47 8.68
C ASP A 183 -23.10 23.77 8.92
N LEU A 184 -23.51 24.89 8.33
CA LEU A 184 -22.87 26.22 8.50
C LEU A 184 -22.74 26.69 9.96
N ASP A 185 -23.49 26.05 10.88
CA ASP A 185 -23.43 26.27 12.33
C ASP A 185 -22.45 25.32 13.08
N ASN A 186 -21.62 24.56 12.36
CA ASN A 186 -20.58 23.68 12.92
C ASN A 186 -21.12 22.67 13.95
N THR A 187 -22.39 22.28 13.81
CA THR A 187 -23.01 21.22 14.60
C THR A 187 -22.91 19.91 13.83
N VAL A 188 -22.51 18.85 14.54
CA VAL A 188 -22.43 17.49 14.00
C VAL A 188 -23.87 17.05 13.70
N LEU A 189 -24.26 17.03 12.43
CA LEU A 189 -25.43 16.26 12.04
C LEU A 189 -24.99 14.79 12.15
N ALA A 190 -25.33 14.15 13.28
CA ALA A 190 -25.45 12.70 13.30
C ALA A 190 -26.29 12.30 12.07
N PRO A 191 -25.97 11.18 11.39
CA PRO A 191 -26.76 10.75 10.25
C PRO A 191 -28.22 10.82 10.67
N ARG A 192 -29.00 11.71 10.03
CA ARG A 192 -30.43 11.77 10.27
C ARG A 192 -30.98 10.48 9.70
N PHE A 193 -30.99 9.42 10.50
CA PHE A 193 -32.03 8.41 10.35
C PHE A 193 -33.33 9.22 10.41
N PRO A 194 -34.14 9.23 9.35
CA PRO A 194 -35.40 9.92 9.40
C PRO A 194 -36.16 9.29 10.57
N THR A 195 -36.42 10.08 11.61
CA THR A 195 -37.09 9.64 12.85
C THR A 195 -38.56 9.29 12.60
N THR A 196 -38.95 9.00 11.36
CA THR A 196 -40.30 8.63 11.02
C THR A 196 -40.27 7.67 9.84
N THR A 197 -40.61 6.42 10.13
CA THR A 197 -41.08 5.37 9.21
C THR A 197 -40.02 4.39 8.69
N THR A 198 -39.79 3.35 9.50
CA THR A 198 -39.75 1.92 9.08
C THR A 198 -39.31 1.62 7.63
N THR A 199 -38.05 1.20 7.47
CA THR A 199 -37.63 0.30 6.39
C THR A 199 -36.56 -0.67 6.89
N CYS A 200 -36.84 -1.34 8.02
CA CYS A 200 -36.38 -2.72 8.16
C CYS A 200 -37.40 -3.56 7.37
N CYS A 201 -36.98 -4.14 6.23
CA CYS A 201 -37.75 -4.89 5.22
C CYS A 201 -38.56 -4.08 4.19
N ALA A 202 -38.21 -4.26 2.91
CA ALA A 202 -39.09 -3.91 1.79
C ALA A 202 -40.36 -4.80 1.81
N PRO A 203 -41.52 -4.32 1.35
CA PRO A 203 -42.75 -5.09 1.35
C PRO A 203 -42.67 -6.17 0.26
N HIS A 204 -42.24 -7.37 0.62
CA HIS A 204 -42.47 -8.58 -0.16
C HIS A 204 -43.42 -9.49 0.64
N PRO A 205 -44.51 -10.02 0.06
CA PRO A 205 -45.65 -10.58 0.80
C PRO A 205 -45.40 -11.91 1.56
N THR A 206 -44.16 -12.38 1.73
CA THR A 206 -43.89 -13.74 2.27
C THR A 206 -42.69 -13.89 3.22
N LEU A 207 -41.97 -12.82 3.61
CA LEU A 207 -40.85 -12.95 4.56
C LEU A 207 -41.08 -12.20 5.88
N SER A 208 -41.17 -12.96 6.97
CA SER A 208 -41.11 -12.48 8.35
C SER A 208 -39.70 -12.01 8.70
N CYS A 209 -39.55 -10.75 9.13
CA CYS A 209 -38.27 -10.14 9.49
C CYS A 209 -37.80 -10.62 10.88
N PRO A 210 -36.55 -11.09 11.04
CA PRO A 210 -36.02 -11.50 12.34
C PRO A 210 -35.37 -10.31 13.05
N GLY A 211 -36.05 -9.75 14.06
CA GLY A 211 -35.45 -9.00 15.18
C GLY A 211 -34.71 -7.67 14.92
N PRO A 212 -34.69 -6.75 15.92
CA PRO A 212 -34.14 -5.39 15.81
C PRO A 212 -32.59 -5.31 15.78
N GLU A 213 -31.89 -6.43 15.83
CA GLU A 213 -30.42 -6.51 15.91
C GLU A 213 -29.71 -6.45 14.55
N TRP A 214 -30.45 -6.39 13.44
CA TRP A 214 -29.93 -6.31 12.07
C TRP A 214 -30.00 -4.90 11.44
N CYS A 215 -30.47 -3.89 12.18
CA CYS A 215 -30.56 -2.50 11.68
C CYS A 215 -29.41 -1.60 12.18
N LEU A 216 -28.25 -2.19 12.51
CA LEU A 216 -27.00 -1.49 12.84
C LEU A 216 -25.84 -2.08 12.03
N VAL A 217 -25.55 -1.49 10.87
CA VAL A 217 -24.25 -0.92 10.43
C VAL A 217 -24.56 0.04 9.29
#